data_AF-A0A7I7SGY9-F1
#
_entry.id   AF-A0A7I7SGY9-F1
#
_cell.length_a   1.000
_cell.length_b   1.000
_cell.length_c   1.000
_cell.angle_alpha   90.00
_cell.angle_beta   90.00
_cell.angle_gamma   90.00
#
_symmetry.space_group_name_H-M   'P 1'
#
loop_
_entity.id
_entity.type
_entity.pdbx_description
1 polymer ?
#
loop_
_entity_poly.entity_id
_entity_poly.type
_entity_poly.pdbx_seq_one_letter_code
_entity_poly.pdbx_strand_id
1 'polypeptide(L)'
;MVAEDPSAPVNSRSARRGSTVFVTALVAWLLGFLWCWFRPGSQWIFDLVIVPTMLTLFSAGLLVAVAVAARRRTWRRVVVAAAMVIASVVVNPGWMVAPRTWFLLHRPLFTRALHVDPGQDYYGRQLPTHLRMLTVEGRVAQRDGTRFFPQWIGIPDDAGGYLYSPQRSPRGVDLFGMICTHPVDLGDGWWMCGLRDNGL
;
A
#
# COMPACT_ATOMS: atom_id res chain seq x y z
N MET A 1 6.69 -63.22 -7.47
CA MET A 1 6.09 -62.04 -8.11
C MET A 1 4.98 -61.56 -7.19
N VAL A 2 5.24 -60.51 -6.41
CA VAL A 2 4.25 -59.89 -5.52
C VAL A 2 3.58 -58.80 -6.34
N ALA A 3 2.26 -58.92 -6.55
CA ALA A 3 1.48 -57.92 -7.25
C ALA A 3 1.35 -56.68 -6.34
N GLU A 4 1.92 -55.55 -6.77
CA GLU A 4 1.63 -54.25 -6.18
C GLU A 4 0.17 -53.90 -6.43
N ASP A 5 -0.56 -53.64 -5.34
CA ASP A 5 -1.96 -53.26 -5.33
C ASP A 5 -2.11 -51.80 -5.84
N PRO A 6 -2.75 -51.56 -7.01
CA PRO A 6 -2.91 -50.22 -7.58
C PRO A 6 -4.02 -49.40 -6.88
N SER A 7 -4.63 -49.91 -5.81
CA SER A 7 -5.77 -49.27 -5.14
C SER A 7 -5.42 -48.48 -3.87
N ALA A 8 -4.15 -48.14 -3.65
CA ALA A 8 -3.77 -47.24 -2.56
C ALA A 8 -4.53 -45.90 -2.70
N PRO A 9 -5.46 -45.56 -1.77
CA PRO A 9 -6.32 -44.41 -1.92
C PRO A 9 -5.47 -43.15 -1.93
N VAL A 10 -5.46 -42.44 -3.07
CA VAL A 10 -4.88 -41.10 -3.19
C VAL A 10 -5.38 -40.28 -2.02
N ASN A 11 -4.45 -39.87 -1.16
CA ASN A 11 -4.68 -39.45 0.21
C ASN A 11 -5.46 -38.13 0.25
N SER A 12 -6.80 -38.23 0.11
CA SER A 12 -7.77 -37.15 -0.05
C SER A 12 -7.77 -36.16 1.12
N ARG A 13 -7.35 -36.62 2.31
CA ARG A 13 -7.12 -35.81 3.50
C ARG A 13 -6.00 -34.78 3.30
N SER A 14 -4.91 -35.15 2.60
CA SER A 14 -3.79 -34.24 2.34
C SER A 14 -4.16 -33.13 1.35
N ALA A 15 -4.98 -33.46 0.35
CA ALA A 15 -5.48 -32.51 -0.65
C ALA A 15 -6.48 -31.51 -0.02
N ARG A 16 -7.42 -32.01 0.80
CA ARG A 16 -8.36 -31.15 1.55
C ARG A 16 -7.63 -30.21 2.50
N ARG A 17 -6.66 -30.69 3.29
CA ARG A 17 -5.89 -29.86 4.22
C ARG A 17 -5.14 -28.72 3.51
N GLY A 18 -4.55 -28.99 2.34
CA GLY A 18 -3.88 -27.97 1.54
C GLY A 18 -4.82 -26.90 0.97
N SER A 19 -6.05 -27.27 0.59
CA SER A 19 -7.06 -26.31 0.14
C SER A 19 -7.57 -25.44 1.29
N THR A 20 -7.85 -26.01 2.46
CA THR A 20 -8.32 -25.23 3.62
C THR A 20 -7.29 -24.19 4.05
N VAL A 21 -6.01 -24.58 4.17
CA VAL A 21 -4.93 -23.65 4.55
C VAL A 21 -4.79 -22.50 3.54
N PHE A 22 -4.87 -22.80 2.23
CA PHE A 22 -4.79 -21.77 1.20
C PHE A 22 -5.97 -20.79 1.27
N VAL A 23 -7.19 -21.29 1.48
CA VAL A 23 -8.39 -20.45 1.61
C VAL A 23 -8.31 -19.57 2.85
N THR A 24 -7.89 -20.12 4.00
CA THR A 24 -7.69 -19.32 5.22
C THR A 24 -6.64 -18.22 5.01
N ALA A 25 -5.53 -18.55 4.34
CA ALA A 25 -4.49 -17.58 4.01
C ALA A 25 -4.98 -16.48 3.07
N LEU A 26 -5.79 -16.83 2.06
CA LEU A 26 -6.42 -15.89 1.16
C LEU A 26 -7.40 -14.96 1.89
N VAL A 27 -8.23 -15.49 2.80
CA VAL A 27 -9.16 -14.69 3.59
C VAL A 27 -8.41 -13.73 4.50
N ALA A 28 -7.39 -14.21 5.22
CA ALA A 28 -6.55 -13.36 6.06
C ALA A 28 -5.88 -12.23 5.27
N TRP A 29 -5.34 -12.55 4.08
CA TRP A 29 -4.77 -11.57 3.17
C TRP A 29 -5.81 -10.56 2.67
N LEU A 30 -6.98 -11.02 2.24
CA LEU A 30 -8.07 -10.16 1.76
C LEU A 30 -8.53 -9.18 2.85
N LEU A 31 -8.67 -9.65 4.10
CA LEU A 31 -9.05 -8.77 5.22
C LEU A 31 -8.01 -7.68 5.46
N GLY A 32 -6.72 -8.03 5.49
CA GLY A 32 -5.64 -7.04 5.62
C GLY A 32 -5.58 -6.08 4.43
N PHE A 33 -5.74 -6.60 3.21
CA PHE A 33 -5.75 -5.81 1.97
C PHE A 33 -6.91 -4.81 1.95
N LEU A 34 -8.13 -5.27 2.23
CA LEU A 34 -9.31 -4.43 2.26
C LEU A 34 -9.21 -3.37 3.37
N TRP A 35 -8.63 -3.72 4.51
CA TRP A 35 -8.37 -2.72 5.56
C TRP A 35 -7.39 -1.64 5.09
N CYS A 36 -6.27 -2.00 4.46
CA CYS A 36 -5.33 -1.02 3.88
C CYS A 36 -6.01 -0.15 2.82
N TRP A 37 -6.89 -0.73 2.01
CA TRP A 37 -7.59 -0.03 0.93
C TRP A 37 -8.67 0.93 1.43
N PHE A 38 -9.44 0.51 2.43
CA PHE A 38 -10.58 1.26 2.97
C PHE A 38 -10.29 2.00 4.27
N ARG A 39 -9.03 2.03 4.72
CA ARG A 39 -8.62 2.54 6.02
C ARG A 39 -9.38 3.85 6.33
N PRO A 40 -10.32 3.83 7.30
CA PRO A 40 -11.01 5.05 7.71
C PRO A 40 -9.97 6.04 8.27
N GLY A 41 -10.24 7.35 8.12
CA GLY A 41 -9.35 8.40 8.61
C GLY A 41 -8.91 8.16 10.06
N SER A 42 -7.70 8.61 10.42
CA SER A 42 -6.95 8.12 11.59
C SER A 42 -7.78 8.10 12.87
N GLN A 43 -7.88 6.92 13.47
CA GLN A 43 -8.20 6.78 14.89
C GLN A 43 -6.89 6.47 15.60
N TRP A 44 -6.10 7.52 15.81
CA TRP A 44 -4.70 7.47 16.27
C TRP A 44 -4.46 6.54 17.48
N ILE A 45 -5.42 6.42 18.39
CA ILE A 45 -5.33 5.50 19.55
C ILE A 45 -5.34 4.03 19.11
N PHE A 46 -6.21 3.67 18.18
CA PHE A 46 -6.35 2.29 17.74
C PHE A 46 -5.31 1.90 16.69
N ASP A 47 -4.69 2.87 16.03
CA ASP A 47 -3.66 2.62 15.02
C ASP A 47 -2.47 1.81 15.57
N LEU A 48 -2.11 1.99 16.85
CA LEU A 48 -1.03 1.23 17.50
C LEU A 48 -1.27 -0.29 17.51
N VAL A 49 -2.53 -0.74 17.50
CA VAL A 49 -2.89 -2.17 17.55
C VAL A 49 -3.41 -2.65 16.20
N ILE A 50 -4.23 -1.85 15.52
CA ILE A 50 -4.86 -2.24 14.28
C ILE A 50 -3.80 -2.32 13.16
N VAL A 51 -2.91 -1.34 13.04
CA VAL A 51 -1.87 -1.33 11.97
C VAL A 51 -0.99 -2.59 12.03
N PRO A 52 -0.35 -2.96 13.15
CA PRO A 52 0.49 -4.17 13.17
C PRO A 52 -0.33 -5.44 12.99
N THR A 53 -1.57 -5.50 13.51
CA THR A 53 -2.45 -6.67 13.34
C THR A 53 -2.76 -6.89 11.86
N MET A 54 -3.18 -5.85 11.15
CA MET A 54 -3.56 -5.95 9.73
C MET A 54 -2.35 -6.20 8.84
N LEU A 55 -1.20 -5.57 9.13
CA LEU A 55 0.06 -5.86 8.46
C LEU A 55 0.50 -7.32 8.65
N THR A 56 0.28 -7.87 9.85
CA THR A 56 0.57 -9.28 10.16
C THR A 56 -0.34 -10.23 9.38
N LEU A 57 -1.66 -10.00 9.38
CA LEU A 57 -2.62 -10.80 8.62
C LEU A 57 -2.32 -10.77 7.11
N PHE A 58 -2.03 -9.58 6.58
CA PHE A 58 -1.66 -9.36 5.19
C PHE A 58 -0.39 -10.12 4.80
N SER A 59 0.70 -9.94 5.56
CA SER A 59 2.01 -10.52 5.24
C SER A 59 2.03 -12.03 5.46
N ALA A 60 1.47 -12.52 6.58
CA ALA A 60 1.41 -13.95 6.87
C ALA A 60 0.49 -14.69 5.90
N GLY A 61 -0.68 -14.12 5.56
CA GLY A 61 -1.59 -14.67 4.56
C GLY A 61 -0.92 -14.81 3.19
N LEU A 62 -0.19 -13.78 2.74
CA LEU A 62 0.57 -13.84 1.49
C LEU A 62 1.63 -14.94 1.50
N LEU A 63 2.46 -14.99 2.54
CA LEU A 63 3.56 -15.96 2.66
C LEU A 63 3.05 -17.40 2.65
N VAL A 64 1.99 -17.68 3.42
CA VAL A 64 1.39 -19.02 3.49
C VAL A 64 0.77 -19.40 2.14
N ALA A 65 0.05 -18.49 1.48
CA ALA A 65 -0.55 -18.77 0.17
C ALA A 65 0.52 -19.07 -0.88
N VAL A 66 1.60 -18.29 -0.95
CA VAL A 66 2.73 -18.49 -1.86
C VAL A 66 3.44 -19.82 -1.56
N ALA A 67 3.72 -20.12 -0.29
CA ALA A 67 4.37 -21.37 0.10
C ALA A 67 3.53 -22.61 -0.28
N VAL A 68 2.21 -22.54 -0.08
CA VAL A 68 1.29 -23.63 -0.46
C VAL A 68 1.17 -23.77 -1.98
N ALA A 69 1.12 -22.64 -2.71
CA ALA A 69 1.09 -22.65 -4.17
C ALA A 69 2.39 -23.25 -4.77
N ALA A 70 3.54 -22.87 -4.23
CA ALA A 70 4.85 -23.37 -4.66
C ALA A 70 5.00 -24.88 -4.43
N ARG A 71 4.52 -25.41 -3.29
CA ARG A 71 4.63 -26.83 -2.94
C ARG A 71 3.70 -27.75 -3.73
N ARG A 72 2.53 -27.27 -4.15
CA ARG A 72 1.47 -28.12 -4.75
C ARG A 72 1.21 -27.82 -6.23
N ARG A 73 1.98 -26.88 -6.84
CA ARG A 73 2.06 -26.51 -8.27
C ARG A 73 0.75 -26.61 -9.08
N THR A 74 -0.38 -26.33 -8.45
CA THR A 74 -1.68 -26.29 -9.11
C THR A 74 -1.80 -24.92 -9.77
N TRP A 75 -1.95 -24.89 -11.09
CA TRP A 75 -1.94 -23.65 -11.87
C TRP A 75 -2.87 -22.57 -11.29
N ARG A 76 -4.08 -22.94 -10.84
CA ARG A 76 -5.03 -22.03 -10.19
C ARG A 76 -4.45 -21.33 -8.96
N ARG A 77 -3.74 -22.07 -8.10
CA ARG A 77 -3.14 -21.52 -6.88
C ARG A 77 -1.96 -20.61 -7.19
N VAL A 78 -1.19 -20.93 -8.23
CA VAL A 78 -0.07 -20.09 -8.70
C VAL A 78 -0.61 -18.76 -9.24
N VAL A 79 -1.65 -18.79 -10.07
CA VAL A 79 -2.28 -17.57 -10.61
C VAL A 79 -2.83 -16.69 -9.48
N VAL A 80 -3.56 -17.28 -8.52
CA VAL A 80 -4.10 -16.53 -7.37
C VAL A 80 -2.96 -15.94 -6.52
N ALA A 81 -1.93 -16.72 -6.21
CA ALA A 81 -0.78 -16.23 -5.44
C ALA A 81 -0.03 -15.11 -6.17
N ALA A 82 0.14 -15.21 -7.49
CA ALA A 82 0.74 -14.15 -8.29
C ALA A 82 -0.11 -12.87 -8.27
N ALA A 83 -1.43 -12.99 -8.39
CA ALA A 83 -2.34 -11.85 -8.27
C ALA A 83 -2.27 -11.22 -6.87
N MET A 84 -2.18 -12.02 -5.80
CA MET A 84 -1.98 -11.52 -4.44
C MET A 84 -0.66 -10.76 -4.29
N VAL A 85 0.44 -11.29 -4.85
CA VAL A 85 1.74 -10.61 -4.83
C VAL A 85 1.67 -9.26 -5.55
N ILE A 86 1.09 -9.23 -6.76
CA ILE A 86 0.94 -7.99 -7.53
C ILE A 86 0.09 -6.97 -6.75
N ALA A 87 -1.08 -7.38 -6.27
CA ALA A 87 -1.95 -6.52 -5.47
C ALA A 87 -1.25 -6.04 -4.19
N SER A 88 -0.44 -6.89 -3.57
CA SER A 88 0.34 -6.50 -2.39
C SER A 88 1.41 -5.46 -2.71
N VAL A 89 2.17 -5.64 -3.78
CA VAL A 89 3.21 -4.67 -4.19
C VAL A 89 2.58 -3.31 -4.50
N VAL A 90 1.38 -3.29 -5.09
CA VAL A 90 0.67 -2.06 -5.47
C VAL A 90 0.08 -1.31 -4.27
N VAL A 91 -0.25 -2.00 -3.16
CA VAL A 91 -0.96 -1.37 -2.03
C VAL A 91 -0.10 -1.20 -0.78
N ASN A 92 0.99 -1.95 -0.66
CA ASN A 92 1.91 -1.85 0.48
C ASN A 92 2.57 -0.46 0.51
N PRO A 93 2.78 0.19 1.69
CA PRO A 93 3.50 1.47 1.83
C PRO A 93 4.98 1.40 1.44
N GLY A 94 5.28 1.10 0.17
CA GLY A 94 6.62 1.02 -0.39
C GLY A 94 7.38 2.35 -0.32
N TRP A 95 6.67 3.46 -0.14
CA TRP A 95 7.25 4.78 0.07
C TRP A 95 8.18 4.84 1.30
N MET A 96 7.98 3.98 2.30
CA MET A 96 8.86 3.94 3.49
C MET A 96 10.27 3.46 3.17
N VAL A 97 10.41 2.66 2.10
CA VAL A 97 11.66 2.02 1.69
C VAL A 97 12.24 2.66 0.45
N ALA A 98 11.40 2.92 -0.57
CA ALA A 98 11.80 3.47 -1.86
C ALA A 98 10.76 4.50 -2.36
N PRO A 99 10.76 5.73 -1.82
CA PRO A 99 9.74 6.74 -2.14
C PRO A 99 9.78 7.19 -3.60
N ARG A 100 10.95 7.26 -4.25
CA ARG A 100 11.01 7.58 -5.69
C ARG A 100 10.35 6.49 -6.53
N THR A 101 10.71 5.22 -6.32
CA THR A 101 10.14 4.09 -7.05
C THR A 101 8.63 3.98 -6.83
N TRP A 102 8.17 4.14 -5.58
CA TRP A 102 6.74 4.16 -5.27
C TRP A 102 6.00 5.25 -6.05
N PHE A 103 6.54 6.47 -6.07
CA PHE A 103 5.97 7.57 -6.84
C PHE A 103 5.92 7.25 -8.33
N LEU A 104 7.00 6.77 -8.92
CA LEU A 104 7.07 6.45 -10.35
C LEU A 104 6.02 5.40 -10.76
N LEU A 105 5.85 4.35 -9.96
CA LEU A 105 4.84 3.31 -10.21
C LEU A 105 3.41 3.85 -10.14
N HIS A 106 3.16 4.84 -9.27
CA HIS A 106 1.83 5.40 -9.04
C HIS A 106 1.60 6.74 -9.74
N ARG A 107 2.58 7.25 -10.47
CA ARG A 107 2.55 8.57 -11.12
C ARG A 107 1.29 8.81 -11.94
N PRO A 108 0.81 7.88 -12.78
CA PRO A 108 -0.43 8.10 -13.53
C PRO A 108 -1.65 8.33 -12.63
N LEU A 109 -1.70 7.71 -11.46
CA LEU A 109 -2.79 7.85 -10.50
C LEU A 109 -2.68 9.18 -9.73
N PHE A 110 -1.45 9.59 -9.37
CA PHE A 110 -1.20 10.92 -8.83
C PHE A 110 -1.60 12.04 -9.80
N THR A 111 -1.28 11.90 -11.09
CA THR A 111 -1.72 12.84 -12.12
C THR A 111 -3.24 12.92 -12.21
N ARG A 112 -3.95 11.79 -12.15
CA ARG A 112 -5.43 11.79 -12.09
C ARG A 112 -5.94 12.48 -10.83
N ALA A 113 -5.28 12.29 -9.70
CA ALA A 113 -5.66 12.90 -8.43
C ALA A 113 -5.52 14.43 -8.41
N LEU A 114 -4.70 15.02 -9.30
CA LEU A 114 -4.61 16.48 -9.44
C LEU A 114 -5.93 17.14 -9.87
N HIS A 115 -6.82 16.39 -10.54
CA HIS A 115 -8.13 16.89 -10.97
C HIS A 115 -9.17 16.92 -9.84
N VAL A 116 -8.83 16.39 -8.65
CA VAL A 116 -9.72 16.44 -7.48
C VAL A 116 -9.57 17.79 -6.80
N ASP A 117 -10.70 18.44 -6.46
CA ASP A 117 -10.70 19.66 -5.64
C ASP A 117 -10.18 19.34 -4.23
N PRO A 118 -9.07 19.96 -3.78
CA PRO A 118 -8.45 19.65 -2.50
C PRO A 118 -9.20 20.32 -1.34
N GLY A 119 -10.17 21.18 -1.63
CA GLY A 119 -10.85 21.98 -0.62
C GLY A 119 -9.96 23.04 0.00
N GLN A 120 -10.49 23.68 1.05
CA GLN A 120 -9.82 24.75 1.81
C GLN A 120 -9.41 24.29 3.23
N ASP A 121 -9.75 23.06 3.61
CA ASP A 121 -9.47 22.53 4.93
C ASP A 121 -7.97 22.37 5.13
N TYR A 122 -7.51 22.52 6.37
CA TYR A 122 -6.10 22.36 6.70
C TYR A 122 -5.58 20.99 6.24
N TYR A 123 -6.25 19.89 6.57
CA TYR A 123 -5.85 18.55 6.11
C TYR A 123 -6.36 18.19 4.70
N GLY A 124 -6.94 19.16 3.99
CA GLY A 124 -7.51 18.97 2.67
C GLY A 124 -8.76 18.09 2.65
N ARG A 125 -9.13 17.62 1.46
CA ARG A 125 -10.36 16.87 1.20
C ARG A 125 -10.07 15.41 0.87
N GLN A 126 -11.01 14.53 1.19
CA GLN A 126 -10.94 13.12 0.81
C GLN A 126 -10.88 12.95 -0.71
N LEU A 127 -9.94 12.13 -1.16
CA LEU A 127 -9.86 11.63 -2.51
C LEU A 127 -11.04 10.65 -2.78
N PRO A 128 -11.43 10.50 -4.07
CA PRO A 128 -12.28 9.40 -4.50
C PRO A 128 -11.73 8.06 -4.03
N THR A 129 -12.60 7.12 -3.69
CA THR A 129 -12.23 5.84 -3.04
C THR A 129 -11.08 5.10 -3.72
N HIS A 130 -11.06 5.10 -5.05
CA HIS A 130 -10.03 4.42 -5.86
C HIS A 130 -8.68 5.14 -5.92
N LEU A 131 -8.54 6.33 -5.32
CA LEU A 131 -7.32 7.12 -5.22
C LEU A 131 -6.84 7.29 -3.76
N ARG A 132 -7.61 6.82 -2.78
CA ARG A 132 -7.30 7.00 -1.35
C ARG A 132 -6.01 6.31 -0.91
N MET A 133 -5.65 5.20 -1.54
CA MET A 133 -4.40 4.49 -1.28
C MET A 133 -3.14 5.31 -1.61
N LEU A 134 -3.27 6.41 -2.37
CA LEU A 134 -2.14 7.26 -2.75
C LEU A 134 -1.60 8.09 -1.60
N THR A 135 -2.36 8.30 -0.53
CA THR A 135 -1.96 9.16 0.58
C THR A 135 -2.33 8.52 1.92
N VAL A 136 -1.66 8.95 2.98
CA VAL A 136 -2.17 8.73 4.33
C VAL A 136 -3.53 9.42 4.47
N GLU A 137 -4.47 8.74 5.11
CA GLU A 137 -5.88 9.13 5.24
C GLU A 137 -6.70 9.30 3.94
N GLY A 138 -6.10 9.05 2.77
CA GLY A 138 -6.77 9.22 1.49
C GLY A 138 -7.26 10.64 1.22
N ARG A 139 -6.46 11.65 1.57
CA ARG A 139 -6.74 13.08 1.41
C ARG A 139 -5.69 13.78 0.55
N VAL A 140 -6.12 14.81 -0.15
CA VAL A 140 -5.25 15.74 -0.88
C VAL A 140 -5.46 17.15 -0.35
N ALA A 141 -4.37 17.87 -0.11
CA ALA A 141 -4.39 19.23 0.40
C ALA A 141 -3.79 20.22 -0.59
N GLN A 142 -4.13 21.50 -0.42
CA GLN A 142 -3.51 22.62 -1.12
C GLN A 142 -2.68 23.42 -0.11
N ARG A 143 -1.45 23.77 -0.49
CA ARG A 143 -0.49 24.51 0.32
C ARG A 143 0.28 25.51 -0.51
N ASP A 144 0.05 26.80 -0.32
CA ASP A 144 0.76 27.90 -1.00
C ASP A 144 0.88 27.72 -2.54
N GLY A 145 -0.22 27.28 -3.18
CA GLY A 145 -0.26 27.00 -4.62
C GLY A 145 0.26 25.61 -5.04
N THR A 146 0.77 24.82 -4.09
CA THR A 146 1.24 23.43 -4.29
C THR A 146 0.18 22.40 -3.88
N ARG A 147 0.00 21.33 -4.67
CA ARG A 147 -0.79 20.17 -4.24
C ARG A 147 0.04 19.24 -3.38
N PHE A 148 -0.47 18.86 -2.21
CA PHE A 148 0.22 18.00 -1.27
C PHE A 148 -0.52 16.68 -1.08
N PHE A 149 0.24 15.59 -1.22
CA PHE A 149 -0.20 14.21 -1.08
C PHE A 149 0.59 13.55 0.06
N PRO A 150 0.12 13.67 1.32
CA PRO A 150 0.86 13.20 2.48
C PRO A 150 1.01 11.68 2.45
N GLN A 151 2.20 11.15 2.76
CA GLN A 151 2.45 9.72 2.91
C GLN A 151 2.48 9.29 4.37
N TRP A 152 2.77 10.23 5.26
CA TRP A 152 2.70 10.06 6.70
C TRP A 152 2.36 11.40 7.37
N ILE A 153 1.76 11.31 8.56
CA ILE A 153 1.48 12.43 9.45
C ILE A 153 1.97 12.04 10.84
N GLY A 154 2.77 12.90 11.47
CA GLY A 154 3.29 12.76 12.83
C GLY A 154 2.36 13.35 13.88
N ILE A 155 2.72 13.19 15.15
CA ILE A 155 2.02 13.76 16.30
C ILE A 155 3.01 14.70 17.00
N PRO A 156 2.64 15.95 17.34
CA PRO A 156 1.32 16.58 17.22
C PRO A 156 0.97 17.10 15.82
N ASP A 157 1.95 17.50 15.03
CA ASP A 157 1.83 17.95 13.64
C ASP A 157 3.20 17.80 12.99
N ASP A 158 3.27 17.02 11.91
CA ASP A 158 4.40 16.90 10.98
C ASP A 158 3.90 16.08 9.79
N ALA A 159 4.37 16.32 8.57
CA ALA A 159 4.08 15.41 7.47
C ALA A 159 5.19 15.38 6.41
N GLY A 160 5.22 14.28 5.68
CA GLY A 160 6.05 14.12 4.50
C GLY A 160 5.27 13.46 3.39
N GLY A 161 5.62 13.76 2.14
CA GLY A 161 4.94 13.20 1.00
C GLY A 161 5.33 13.83 -0.33
N TYR A 162 4.42 13.70 -1.29
CA TYR A 162 4.60 14.20 -2.66
C TYR A 162 3.91 15.53 -2.86
N LEU A 163 4.57 16.41 -3.61
CA LEU A 163 4.12 17.75 -3.90
C LEU A 163 4.07 17.95 -5.41
N TYR A 164 3.02 18.63 -5.90
CA TYR A 164 2.97 19.10 -7.28
C TYR A 164 3.00 20.62 -7.30
N SER A 165 4.12 21.16 -7.75
CA SER A 165 4.41 22.58 -7.90
C SER A 165 5.14 22.79 -9.23
N PRO A 166 4.40 23.01 -10.33
CA PRO A 166 4.98 23.05 -11.67
C PRO A 166 5.75 24.34 -11.97
N GLN A 167 5.47 25.45 -11.26
CA GLN A 167 6.13 26.73 -11.53
C GLN A 167 7.42 26.96 -10.73
N ARG A 168 7.53 26.38 -9.52
CA ARG A 168 8.65 26.66 -8.61
C ARG A 168 8.92 25.52 -7.63
N SER A 169 10.10 25.52 -7.02
CA SER A 169 10.40 24.62 -5.91
C SER A 169 9.41 24.84 -4.74
N PRO A 170 8.89 23.77 -4.11
CA PRO A 170 8.01 23.87 -2.94
C PRO A 170 8.79 24.07 -1.63
N ARG A 171 10.03 24.56 -1.71
CA ARG A 171 10.81 24.90 -0.52
C ARG A 171 10.08 26.00 0.27
N GLY A 172 9.95 25.80 1.58
CA GLY A 172 9.26 26.70 2.49
C GLY A 172 7.77 26.41 2.68
N VAL A 173 7.20 25.49 1.91
CA VAL A 173 5.78 25.09 2.04
C VAL A 173 5.55 24.33 3.35
N ASP A 174 4.46 24.64 4.05
CA ASP A 174 4.01 23.93 5.26
C ASP A 174 3.39 22.56 4.95
N LEU A 175 4.02 21.50 5.46
CA LEU A 175 3.60 20.10 5.39
C LEU A 175 2.97 19.69 6.72
N PHE A 176 1.89 20.36 7.12
CA PHE A 176 1.17 20.09 8.36
C PHE A 176 2.05 20.27 9.61
N GLY A 177 2.64 21.45 9.79
CA GLY A 177 3.52 21.79 10.90
C GLY A 177 5.01 21.68 10.57
N MET A 178 5.36 20.90 9.54
CA MET A 178 6.75 20.76 9.09
C MET A 178 7.03 21.58 7.84
N ILE A 179 8.02 22.46 7.89
CA ILE A 179 8.44 23.22 6.71
C ILE A 179 9.26 22.34 5.76
N CYS A 180 8.89 22.34 4.46
CA CYS A 180 9.68 21.68 3.44
C CYS A 180 11.01 22.40 3.19
N THR A 181 12.11 21.87 3.74
CA THR A 181 13.44 22.52 3.66
C THR A 181 14.30 22.04 2.51
N HIS A 182 14.22 20.74 2.17
CA HIS A 182 15.05 20.06 1.17
C HIS A 182 14.16 19.29 0.18
N PRO A 183 13.41 19.99 -0.70
CA PRO A 183 12.59 19.32 -1.69
C PRO A 183 13.48 18.60 -2.72
N VAL A 184 13.12 17.37 -3.04
CA VAL A 184 13.77 16.57 -4.07
C VAL A 184 12.90 16.57 -5.32
N ASP A 185 13.47 16.98 -6.45
CA ASP A 185 12.79 17.00 -7.75
C ASP A 185 12.56 15.57 -8.26
N LEU A 186 11.34 15.29 -8.71
CA LEU A 186 10.90 14.03 -9.31
C LEU A 186 10.54 14.17 -10.79
N GLY A 187 10.69 15.37 -11.36
CA GLY A 187 10.39 15.70 -12.75
C GLY A 187 8.92 16.10 -13.00
N ASP A 188 8.71 16.86 -14.08
CA ASP A 188 7.41 17.40 -14.54
C ASP A 188 6.60 18.11 -13.43
N GLY A 189 7.28 18.90 -12.60
CA GLY A 189 6.66 19.67 -11.53
C GLY A 189 6.35 18.89 -10.26
N TRP A 190 6.76 17.62 -10.18
CA TRP A 190 6.62 16.79 -8.99
C TRP A 190 7.85 16.86 -8.10
N TRP A 191 7.61 16.85 -6.80
CA TRP A 191 8.63 16.91 -5.77
C TRP A 191 8.29 15.94 -4.65
N MET A 192 9.27 15.55 -3.86
CA MET A 192 9.04 14.93 -2.55
C MET A 192 9.74 15.71 -1.45
N CYS A 193 9.18 15.66 -0.25
CA CYS A 193 9.72 16.31 0.93
C CYS A 193 9.29 15.57 2.19
N GLY A 194 10.13 15.58 3.23
CA GLY A 194 9.88 14.81 4.46
C GLY A 194 9.88 13.28 4.26
N LEU A 195 10.44 12.79 3.15
CA LEU A 195 10.63 11.35 2.90
C LEU A 195 12.12 11.03 2.95
N ARG A 196 12.45 9.77 3.31
CA ARG A 196 13.83 9.29 3.28
C ARG A 196 14.41 9.36 1.87
N ASP A 197 15.50 10.09 1.69
CA ASP A 197 16.25 10.10 0.43
C ASP A 197 17.20 8.89 0.35
N ASN A 198 16.63 7.70 0.50
CA ASN A 198 17.37 6.44 0.57
C ASN A 198 17.16 5.66 -0.73
N GLY A 199 18.07 5.86 -1.69
CA GLY A 199 18.39 4.87 -2.72
C GLY A 199 17.78 5.08 -4.11
N LEU A 200 18.72 5.21 -5.08
CA LEU A 200 18.64 5.28 -6.55
C LEU A 200 17.94 6.49 -7.17
#